data_AF-A0A7V6TU53-F1
#
_entry.id   AF-A0A7V6TU53-F1
#
_cell.length_a   1.000
_cell.length_b   1.000
_cell.length_c   1.000
_cell.angle_alpha   90.00
_cell.angle_beta   90.00
_cell.angle_gamma   90.00
#
_symmetry.space_group_name_H-M   'P 1'
#
loop_
_entity.id
_entity.type
_entity.pdbx_description
1 polymer ?
#
loop_
_entity_poly.entity_id
_entity_poly.type
_entity_poly.pdbx_seq_one_letter_code
_entity_poly.pdbx_strand_id
1 'polypeptide(L)'
;MNLMFKITLFICKTVMLILRLLKRGGTSLPGKIALKIYPRFAGIIAEKFKIIMVTGTNGKTTTTKAIGEILQKNNIKYIANRSGANLPGGIISTFIESVPLSGKCPYSTAVLEIDDAAFALISNFIEPDILVVTNFFNDQLDRYGSIYKIVDNVKKGIKNLNKTILVLNGDDPLCASLGKVYDGRKIYYGFDVNALAGFINKGDGTTVKDKTGEMAVKGEMAALVIDESDEATVKGKPCEASKEDETGETPVKNKSGTVLVEDEPSETSVKNRTGEKPVKDETGGAMYCIFCNNKFTYQSRTYEHFGWFRCDNCGFERPFAEVVCTYVREMKASYTIMDFEVTTQGMHASSPENGTGLEALSTGMTKYEKKALKHTAKINLPGLYNVYNALASIACGQALSLPLENTVAALSECECSFGRMETIKADDKLIKVILVKNPAGLNQVLNFLLSEEKEFVLAFAINDKLADGTDISWLWDVDFEILSEIENKISKFYVSGTRAEDVALRLKYGGIDPGRISIMKDYGLLLDNGLSKTNAGNCFYILPNYSAMLDIRSILRKKFGLREFWK
;
A
#
# COMPACT_ATOMS: atom_id res chain seq x y z
N MET A 1 0.54 -21.40 -34.53
CA MET A 1 0.26 -19.95 -34.45
C MET A 1 -0.45 -19.50 -35.71
N ASN A 2 -1.64 -18.89 -35.56
CA ASN A 2 -2.45 -18.37 -36.68
C ASN A 2 -1.66 -17.33 -37.51
N LEU A 3 -1.86 -17.31 -38.83
CA LEU A 3 -1.25 -16.33 -39.75
C LEU A 3 -1.47 -14.89 -39.27
N MET A 4 -2.68 -14.57 -38.78
CA MET A 4 -2.98 -13.24 -38.26
C MET A 4 -2.12 -12.86 -37.07
N PHE A 5 -1.82 -13.80 -36.17
CA PHE A 5 -0.94 -13.54 -35.05
C PHE A 5 0.47 -13.14 -35.52
N LYS A 6 1.01 -13.86 -36.51
CA LYS A 6 2.35 -13.60 -37.05
C LYS A 6 2.43 -12.24 -37.73
N ILE A 7 1.40 -11.89 -38.52
CA ILE A 7 1.28 -10.58 -39.18
C ILE A 7 1.22 -9.47 -38.14
N THR A 8 0.34 -9.58 -37.14
CA THR A 8 0.22 -8.57 -36.07
C THR A 8 1.53 -8.41 -35.31
N LEU A 9 2.18 -9.52 -34.92
CA LEU A 9 3.47 -9.48 -34.23
C LEU A 9 4.56 -8.79 -35.09
N PHE A 10 4.61 -9.10 -36.39
CA PHE A 10 5.55 -8.48 -37.32
C PHE A 10 5.34 -6.98 -37.47
N ILE A 11 4.08 -6.54 -37.66
CA ILE A 11 3.72 -5.12 -37.74
C ILE A 11 4.14 -4.40 -36.45
N CYS A 12 3.76 -4.93 -35.29
CA CYS A 12 4.07 -4.31 -34.00
C CYS A 12 5.58 -4.24 -33.73
N LYS A 13 6.35 -5.27 -34.09
CA LYS A 13 7.83 -5.24 -33.98
C LYS A 13 8.46 -4.22 -34.94
N THR A 14 7.93 -4.08 -36.15
CA THR A 14 8.37 -3.05 -37.10
C THR A 14 8.10 -1.65 -36.56
N VAL A 15 6.92 -1.41 -35.99
CA VAL A 15 6.59 -0.14 -35.32
C VAL A 15 7.56 0.14 -34.16
N MET A 16 7.87 -0.86 -33.33
CA MET A 16 8.85 -0.70 -32.25
C MET A 16 10.24 -0.31 -32.77
N LEU A 17 10.70 -0.94 -33.85
CA LEU A 17 11.98 -0.60 -34.47
C LEU A 17 12.00 0.86 -34.95
N ILE A 18 10.95 1.30 -35.65
CA ILE A 18 10.81 2.67 -36.14
C ILE A 18 10.81 3.67 -34.97
N LEU A 19 10.06 3.40 -33.91
CA LEU A 19 10.00 4.27 -32.73
C LEU A 19 11.39 4.42 -32.06
N ARG A 20 12.14 3.32 -31.96
CA ARG A 20 13.52 3.33 -31.43
C ARG A 20 14.47 4.15 -32.29
N LEU A 21 14.41 4.00 -33.61
CA LEU A 21 15.21 4.79 -34.56
C LEU A 21 14.91 6.28 -34.47
N LEU A 22 13.64 6.65 -34.27
CA LEU A 22 13.19 8.03 -34.08
C LEU A 22 13.44 8.55 -32.66
N LYS A 23 14.08 7.78 -31.77
CA LYS A 23 14.28 8.09 -30.34
C LYS A 23 12.97 8.50 -29.63
N ARG A 24 11.83 7.94 -30.05
CA ARG A 24 10.52 8.18 -29.44
C ARG A 24 10.19 7.06 -28.46
N GLY A 25 9.95 7.41 -27.19
CA GLY A 25 9.67 6.49 -26.08
C GLY A 25 8.25 5.89 -26.06
N GLY A 26 7.72 5.47 -27.21
CA GLY A 26 6.34 4.95 -27.32
C GLY A 26 6.18 3.54 -26.72
N THR A 27 6.19 3.42 -25.39
CA THR A 27 6.10 2.15 -24.65
C THR A 27 4.75 1.45 -24.75
N SER A 28 3.69 2.13 -25.20
CA SER A 28 2.32 1.57 -25.27
C SER A 28 1.72 1.49 -26.67
N LEU A 29 2.30 2.18 -27.66
CA LEU A 29 1.74 2.27 -29.02
C LEU A 29 1.68 0.91 -29.74
N PRO A 30 2.73 0.06 -29.71
CA PRO A 30 2.68 -1.25 -30.36
C PRO A 30 1.53 -2.12 -29.85
N GLY A 31 1.28 -2.11 -28.53
CA GLY A 31 0.19 -2.86 -27.92
C GLY A 31 -1.20 -2.31 -28.28
N LYS A 32 -1.35 -0.98 -28.35
CA LYS A 32 -2.60 -0.35 -28.85
C LYS A 32 -2.90 -0.76 -30.29
N ILE A 33 -1.87 -0.77 -31.15
CA ILE A 33 -2.00 -1.22 -32.54
C ILE A 33 -2.37 -2.71 -32.59
N ALA A 34 -1.73 -3.54 -31.77
CA ALA A 34 -2.01 -4.97 -31.72
C ALA A 34 -3.49 -5.26 -31.40
N LEU A 35 -4.04 -4.58 -30.38
CA LEU A 35 -5.45 -4.70 -30.00
C LEU A 35 -6.40 -4.21 -31.09
N LYS A 36 -6.02 -3.19 -31.85
CA LYS A 36 -6.84 -2.66 -32.96
C LYS A 36 -6.85 -3.60 -34.17
N ILE A 37 -5.72 -4.23 -34.48
CA ILE A 37 -5.61 -5.17 -35.60
C ILE A 37 -6.24 -6.53 -35.25
N TYR A 38 -5.95 -7.04 -34.06
CA TYR A 38 -6.40 -8.35 -33.63
C TYR A 38 -6.76 -8.34 -32.14
N PRO A 39 -8.03 -8.10 -31.78
CA PRO A 39 -8.45 -7.96 -30.37
C PRO A 39 -8.10 -9.16 -29.48
N ARG A 40 -8.13 -10.39 -30.02
CA ARG A 40 -7.75 -11.61 -29.27
C ARG A 40 -6.24 -11.81 -29.10
N PHE A 41 -5.42 -10.94 -29.68
CA PHE A 41 -3.95 -11.06 -29.63
C PHE A 41 -3.41 -11.11 -28.21
N ALA A 42 -3.97 -10.31 -27.30
CA ALA A 42 -3.53 -10.21 -25.92
C ALA A 42 -3.61 -11.55 -25.18
N GLY A 43 -4.72 -12.28 -25.28
CA GLY A 43 -4.86 -13.61 -24.66
C GLY A 43 -3.88 -14.62 -25.26
N ILE A 44 -3.78 -14.67 -26.59
CA ILE A 44 -2.93 -15.66 -27.28
C ILE A 44 -1.44 -15.44 -26.98
N ILE A 45 -0.98 -14.19 -26.90
CA ILE A 45 0.43 -13.93 -26.57
C ILE A 45 0.71 -14.21 -25.08
N ALA A 46 -0.26 -13.95 -24.21
CA ALA A 46 -0.19 -14.16 -22.78
C ALA A 46 -0.08 -15.65 -22.40
N GLU A 47 -0.74 -16.56 -23.13
CA GLU A 47 -0.68 -18.02 -22.92
C GLU A 47 0.75 -18.62 -22.89
N LYS A 48 1.75 -17.87 -23.38
CA LYS A 48 3.16 -18.28 -23.37
C LYS A 48 3.84 -18.10 -22.01
N PHE A 49 3.18 -17.46 -21.06
CA PHE A 49 3.77 -17.04 -19.79
C PHE A 49 2.93 -17.51 -18.62
N LYS A 50 3.59 -17.90 -17.54
CA LYS A 50 3.01 -17.83 -16.20
C LYS A 50 2.95 -16.37 -15.77
N ILE A 51 1.78 -15.83 -15.49
CA ILE A 51 1.55 -14.39 -15.31
C ILE A 51 1.28 -14.06 -13.85
N ILE A 52 2.08 -13.15 -13.33
CA ILE A 52 1.93 -12.53 -12.02
C ILE A 52 1.59 -11.07 -12.27
N MET A 53 0.43 -10.62 -11.79
CA MET A 53 0.03 -9.22 -11.84
C MET A 53 0.06 -8.62 -10.44
N VAL A 54 0.53 -7.37 -10.34
CA VAL A 54 0.54 -6.60 -9.09
C VAL A 54 -0.27 -5.32 -9.29
N THR A 55 -1.33 -5.17 -8.50
CA THR A 55 -2.23 -4.01 -8.51
C THR A 55 -2.42 -3.46 -7.08
N GLY A 56 -3.19 -2.38 -6.96
CA GLY A 56 -3.43 -1.62 -5.72
C GLY A 56 -2.97 -0.17 -5.85
N THR A 57 -3.24 0.67 -4.86
CA THR A 57 -2.93 2.10 -4.94
C THR A 57 -1.44 2.37 -4.77
N ASN A 58 -0.83 1.81 -3.71
CA ASN A 58 0.57 2.03 -3.35
C ASN A 58 1.36 0.71 -3.32
N GLY A 59 2.69 0.79 -3.43
CA GLY A 59 3.57 -0.38 -3.29
C GLY A 59 3.78 -1.22 -4.56
N LYS A 60 2.94 -1.07 -5.60
CA LYS A 60 2.99 -1.88 -6.84
C LYS A 60 4.40 -2.11 -7.39
N THR A 61 5.10 -1.04 -7.77
CA THR A 61 6.45 -1.14 -8.37
C THR A 61 7.48 -1.80 -7.44
N THR A 62 7.38 -1.54 -6.13
CA THR A 62 8.29 -2.12 -5.13
C THR A 62 8.06 -3.62 -5.02
N THR A 63 6.79 -4.04 -4.91
CA THR A 63 6.39 -5.45 -4.86
C THR A 63 6.71 -6.18 -6.17
N THR A 64 6.44 -5.58 -7.34
CA THR A 64 6.82 -6.14 -8.66
C THR A 64 8.33 -6.36 -8.75
N LYS A 65 9.16 -5.42 -8.28
CA LYS A 65 10.62 -5.57 -8.28
C LYS A 65 11.06 -6.68 -7.33
N ALA A 66 10.54 -6.71 -6.10
CA ALA A 66 10.84 -7.75 -5.13
C ALA A 66 10.48 -9.15 -5.65
N ILE A 67 9.30 -9.32 -6.26
CA ILE A 67 8.92 -10.58 -6.93
C ILE A 67 9.88 -10.91 -8.07
N GLY A 68 10.30 -9.90 -8.86
CA GLY A 68 11.33 -10.06 -9.88
C GLY A 68 12.64 -10.64 -9.33
N GLU A 69 13.17 -10.06 -8.24
CA GLU A 69 14.39 -10.57 -7.56
C GLU A 69 14.20 -12.00 -7.03
N ILE A 70 13.04 -12.30 -6.45
CA ILE A 70 12.70 -13.66 -6.00
C ILE A 70 12.76 -14.65 -7.16
N LEU A 71 12.23 -14.29 -8.33
CA LEU A 71 12.32 -15.13 -9.54
C LEU A 71 13.78 -15.29 -10.00
N GLN A 72 14.59 -14.23 -9.97
CA GLN A 72 16.02 -14.33 -10.34
C GLN A 72 16.79 -15.26 -9.41
N LYS A 73 16.58 -15.16 -8.09
CA LYS A 73 17.20 -16.07 -7.10
C LYS A 73 16.83 -17.52 -7.31
N ASN A 74 15.68 -17.78 -7.92
CA ASN A 74 15.23 -19.11 -8.30
C ASN A 74 15.59 -19.50 -9.75
N ASN A 75 16.45 -18.73 -10.42
CA ASN A 75 16.85 -18.93 -11.82
C ASN A 75 15.69 -18.95 -12.82
N ILE A 76 14.57 -18.31 -12.48
CA ILE A 76 13.39 -18.21 -13.34
C ILE A 76 13.53 -16.98 -14.22
N LYS A 77 13.62 -17.20 -15.53
CA LYS A 77 13.64 -16.11 -16.52
C LYS A 77 12.26 -15.51 -16.66
N TYR A 78 12.15 -14.22 -16.37
CA TYR A 78 10.90 -13.48 -16.46
C TYR A 78 11.02 -12.21 -17.31
N ILE A 79 9.86 -11.69 -17.71
CA ILE A 79 9.72 -10.36 -18.27
C ILE A 79 9.00 -9.46 -17.27
N ALA A 80 9.31 -8.18 -17.27
CA ALA A 80 8.57 -7.17 -16.53
C ALA A 80 8.33 -5.93 -17.39
N ASN A 81 7.21 -5.26 -17.16
CA ASN A 81 6.93 -4.01 -17.85
C ASN A 81 7.77 -2.87 -17.25
N ARG A 82 8.15 -1.90 -18.09
CA ARG A 82 8.85 -0.69 -17.63
C ARG A 82 7.95 0.11 -16.69
N SER A 83 8.56 0.80 -15.73
CA SER A 83 7.81 1.68 -14.83
C SER A 83 6.95 2.69 -15.62
N GLY A 84 5.68 2.83 -15.23
CA GLY A 84 4.69 3.66 -15.93
C GLY A 84 4.03 3.02 -17.16
N ALA A 85 4.45 1.83 -17.59
CA ALA A 85 3.78 1.07 -18.66
C ALA A 85 2.70 0.12 -18.10
N ASN A 86 1.88 0.62 -17.17
CA ASN A 86 0.91 -0.14 -16.35
C ASN A 86 -0.52 -0.16 -16.93
N LEU A 87 -0.71 0.40 -18.13
CA LEU A 87 -1.96 0.35 -18.90
C LEU A 87 -1.95 -0.78 -19.93
N PRO A 88 -3.10 -1.22 -20.46
CA PRO A 88 -3.20 -2.40 -21.34
C PRO A 88 -2.23 -2.38 -22.53
N GLY A 89 -2.07 -1.22 -23.18
CA GLY A 89 -1.14 -1.08 -24.30
C GLY A 89 0.33 -1.25 -23.92
N GLY A 90 0.73 -0.84 -22.71
CA GLY A 90 2.10 -1.02 -22.19
C GLY A 90 2.39 -2.49 -21.85
N ILE A 91 1.43 -3.16 -21.21
CA ILE A 91 1.50 -4.59 -20.90
C ILE A 91 1.66 -5.42 -22.18
N ILE A 92 0.80 -5.17 -23.16
CA ILE A 92 0.84 -5.92 -24.43
C ILE A 92 2.13 -5.62 -25.20
N SER A 93 2.61 -4.39 -25.18
CA SER A 93 3.92 -4.05 -25.79
C SER A 93 5.07 -4.82 -25.14
N THR A 94 5.01 -5.08 -23.84
CA THR A 94 6.01 -5.88 -23.10
C THR A 94 6.04 -7.34 -23.58
N PHE A 95 4.87 -7.94 -23.81
CA PHE A 95 4.79 -9.28 -24.41
C PHE A 95 5.31 -9.29 -25.86
N ILE A 96 4.94 -8.30 -26.67
CA ILE A 96 5.39 -8.21 -28.07
C ILE A 96 6.91 -8.02 -28.16
N GLU A 97 7.51 -7.24 -27.26
CA GLU A 97 8.95 -7.03 -27.20
C GLU A 97 9.69 -8.36 -26.96
N SER A 98 9.22 -9.13 -25.98
CA SER A 98 9.88 -10.35 -25.50
C SER A 98 9.70 -11.57 -26.39
N VAL A 99 8.57 -11.71 -27.10
CA VAL A 99 8.31 -12.87 -27.97
C VAL A 99 8.98 -12.67 -29.34
N PRO A 100 9.97 -13.50 -29.75
CA PRO A 100 10.59 -13.39 -31.06
C PRO A 100 9.62 -13.76 -32.21
N LEU A 101 9.93 -13.35 -33.44
CA LEU A 101 9.12 -13.73 -34.62
C LEU A 101 9.09 -15.25 -34.87
N SER A 102 10.11 -15.97 -34.41
CA SER A 102 10.15 -17.44 -34.43
C SER A 102 9.14 -18.08 -33.48
N GLY A 103 8.59 -17.32 -32.53
CA GLY A 103 7.58 -17.77 -31.57
C GLY A 103 8.10 -18.54 -30.35
N LYS A 104 9.40 -18.89 -30.32
CA LYS A 104 10.08 -19.49 -29.16
C LYS A 104 10.49 -18.39 -28.18
N CYS A 105 9.71 -18.23 -27.11
CA CYS A 105 10.01 -17.25 -26.06
C CYS A 105 11.08 -17.82 -25.11
N PRO A 106 12.17 -17.09 -24.83
CA PRO A 106 13.18 -17.54 -23.85
C PRO A 106 12.76 -17.32 -22.40
N TYR A 107 11.60 -16.67 -22.18
CA TYR A 107 11.03 -16.38 -20.88
C TYR A 107 9.77 -17.22 -20.68
N SER A 108 9.60 -17.74 -19.46
CA SER A 108 8.44 -18.56 -19.08
C SER A 108 7.47 -17.83 -18.16
N THR A 109 7.87 -16.67 -17.63
CA THR A 109 7.12 -15.95 -16.59
C THR A 109 7.04 -14.47 -16.92
N ALA A 110 5.95 -13.82 -16.53
CA ALA A 110 5.76 -12.38 -16.63
C ALA A 110 5.35 -11.81 -15.27
N VAL A 111 6.04 -10.78 -14.79
CA VAL A 111 5.68 -10.02 -13.59
C VAL A 111 5.29 -8.62 -14.02
N LEU A 112 4.01 -8.27 -13.85
CA LEU A 112 3.43 -7.09 -14.46
C LEU A 112 2.84 -6.17 -13.40
N GLU A 113 3.36 -4.94 -13.33
CA GLU A 113 2.66 -3.86 -12.64
C GLU A 113 1.45 -3.44 -13.48
N ILE A 114 0.27 -3.35 -12.86
CA ILE A 114 -0.96 -2.90 -13.52
C ILE A 114 -1.69 -1.85 -12.68
N ASP A 115 -2.24 -0.86 -13.36
CA ASP A 115 -3.16 0.11 -12.77
C ASP A 115 -4.50 -0.55 -12.41
N ASP A 116 -5.10 -0.15 -11.30
CA ASP A 116 -6.35 -0.73 -10.79
C ASP A 116 -7.51 -0.65 -11.78
N ALA A 117 -7.69 0.49 -12.46
CA ALA A 117 -8.70 0.64 -13.49
C ALA A 117 -8.35 -0.13 -14.78
N ALA A 118 -7.06 -0.20 -15.12
CA ALA A 118 -6.59 -1.00 -16.25
C ALA A 118 -6.81 -2.51 -16.05
N PHE A 119 -6.76 -2.99 -14.82
CA PHE A 119 -6.95 -4.40 -14.50
C PHE A 119 -8.34 -4.91 -14.90
N ALA A 120 -9.39 -4.14 -14.63
CA ALA A 120 -10.75 -4.47 -15.05
C ALA A 120 -10.90 -4.70 -16.56
N LEU A 121 -10.12 -3.95 -17.36
CA LEU A 121 -10.12 -4.07 -18.82
C LEU A 121 -9.30 -5.26 -19.29
N ILE A 122 -8.08 -5.44 -18.74
CA ILE A 122 -7.19 -6.51 -19.20
C ILE A 122 -7.71 -7.90 -18.85
N SER A 123 -8.44 -8.05 -17.73
CA SER A 123 -8.90 -9.35 -17.25
C SER A 123 -9.91 -10.02 -18.18
N ASN A 124 -10.54 -9.27 -19.10
CA ASN A 124 -11.38 -9.83 -20.16
C ASN A 124 -10.58 -10.60 -21.22
N PHE A 125 -9.26 -10.42 -21.26
CA PHE A 125 -8.39 -10.98 -22.29
C PHE A 125 -7.25 -11.81 -21.71
N ILE A 126 -6.80 -11.50 -20.49
CA ILE A 126 -5.66 -12.14 -19.83
C ILE A 126 -6.05 -12.47 -18.40
N GLU A 127 -6.08 -13.76 -18.09
CA GLU A 127 -6.22 -14.26 -16.73
C GLU A 127 -4.82 -14.48 -16.13
N PRO A 128 -4.42 -13.75 -15.07
CA PRO A 128 -3.16 -14.02 -14.39
C PRO A 128 -3.21 -15.32 -13.58
N ASP A 129 -2.09 -16.03 -13.46
CA ASP A 129 -1.96 -17.16 -12.52
C ASP A 129 -1.99 -16.68 -11.06
N ILE A 130 -1.39 -15.51 -10.79
CA ILE A 130 -1.38 -14.87 -9.47
C ILE A 130 -1.71 -13.39 -9.63
N LEU A 131 -2.66 -12.91 -8.83
CA LEU A 131 -2.96 -11.49 -8.68
C LEU A 131 -2.62 -11.05 -7.25
N VAL A 132 -1.62 -10.18 -7.12
CA VAL A 132 -1.26 -9.52 -5.87
C VAL A 132 -1.97 -8.18 -5.80
N VAL A 133 -2.79 -7.97 -4.77
CA VAL A 133 -3.43 -6.69 -4.48
C VAL A 133 -2.79 -6.12 -3.22
N THR A 134 -2.04 -5.03 -3.37
CA THR A 134 -1.21 -4.51 -2.27
C THR A 134 -2.02 -3.78 -1.20
N ASN A 135 -2.87 -2.84 -1.62
CA ASN A 135 -3.69 -1.99 -0.76
C ASN A 135 -4.60 -1.06 -1.57
N PHE A 136 -5.55 -0.42 -0.89
CA PHE A 136 -6.31 0.71 -1.40
C PHE A 136 -6.15 1.93 -0.50
N PHE A 137 -5.79 3.07 -1.08
CA PHE A 137 -5.75 4.37 -0.39
C PHE A 137 -6.48 5.42 -1.22
N ASN A 138 -6.88 6.51 -0.57
CA ASN A 138 -7.30 7.72 -1.26
C ASN A 138 -6.08 8.29 -2.01
N ASP A 139 -6.08 8.16 -3.33
CA ASP A 139 -5.03 8.66 -4.23
C ASP A 139 -5.73 9.27 -5.44
N GLN A 140 -5.41 10.52 -5.79
CA GLN A 140 -6.00 11.24 -6.92
C GLN A 140 -7.55 11.27 -6.88
N LEU A 141 -8.12 11.83 -5.80
CA LEU A 141 -9.58 11.99 -5.65
C LEU A 141 -10.20 12.77 -6.80
N ASP A 142 -9.46 13.72 -7.38
CA ASP A 142 -9.82 14.48 -8.58
C ASP A 142 -10.10 13.60 -9.81
N ARG A 143 -9.45 12.42 -9.89
CA ARG A 143 -9.54 11.50 -11.03
C ARG A 143 -10.59 10.41 -10.86
N TYR A 144 -10.70 9.83 -9.66
CA TYR A 144 -11.55 8.66 -9.40
C TYR A 144 -12.77 8.98 -8.52
N GLY A 145 -12.77 10.11 -7.81
CA GLY A 145 -13.85 10.58 -6.93
C GLY A 145 -13.97 9.84 -5.60
N SER A 146 -13.69 8.52 -5.56
CA SER A 146 -13.73 7.73 -4.33
C SER A 146 -12.90 6.46 -4.44
N ILE A 147 -12.26 6.07 -3.32
CA ILE A 147 -11.58 4.78 -3.15
C ILE A 147 -12.47 3.58 -3.47
N TYR A 148 -13.77 3.65 -3.21
CA TYR A 148 -14.69 2.55 -3.50
C TYR A 148 -14.82 2.26 -5.00
N LYS A 149 -14.71 3.27 -5.86
CA LYS A 149 -14.72 3.05 -7.32
C LYS A 149 -13.47 2.30 -7.79
N ILE A 150 -12.33 2.56 -7.15
CA ILE A 150 -11.08 1.84 -7.41
C ILE A 150 -11.25 0.36 -7.03
N VAL A 151 -11.78 0.10 -5.84
CA VAL A 151 -12.07 -1.26 -5.36
C VAL A 151 -13.07 -1.97 -6.30
N ASP A 152 -14.13 -1.29 -6.72
CA ASP A 152 -15.14 -1.84 -7.63
C ASP A 152 -14.55 -2.20 -9.01
N ASN A 153 -13.59 -1.42 -9.51
CA ASN A 153 -12.89 -1.75 -10.76
C ASN A 153 -12.08 -3.04 -10.60
N VAL A 154 -11.30 -3.17 -9.52
CA VAL A 154 -10.55 -4.40 -9.25
C VAL A 154 -11.51 -5.59 -9.06
N LYS A 155 -12.60 -5.39 -8.32
CA LYS A 155 -13.66 -6.38 -8.11
C LYS A 155 -14.30 -6.85 -9.40
N LYS A 156 -14.61 -5.95 -10.34
CA LYS A 156 -15.08 -6.32 -11.69
C LYS A 156 -14.06 -7.19 -12.42
N GLY A 157 -12.77 -6.84 -12.30
CA GLY A 157 -11.70 -7.62 -12.90
C GLY A 157 -11.60 -9.04 -12.32
N ILE A 158 -11.75 -9.17 -10.99
CA ILE A 158 -11.71 -10.45 -10.26
C ILE A 158 -12.85 -11.39 -10.66
N LYS A 159 -14.03 -10.87 -10.98
CA LYS A 159 -15.18 -11.69 -11.42
C LYS A 159 -14.92 -12.46 -12.71
N ASN A 160 -13.92 -12.05 -13.51
CA ASN A 160 -13.53 -12.73 -14.74
C ASN A 160 -12.50 -13.86 -14.50
N LEU A 161 -12.02 -14.04 -13.26
CA LEU A 161 -10.98 -14.99 -12.91
C LEU A 161 -11.60 -16.32 -12.44
N ASN A 162 -10.98 -17.43 -12.84
CA ASN A 162 -11.45 -18.78 -12.51
C ASN A 162 -10.37 -19.62 -11.79
N LYS A 163 -9.09 -19.39 -12.11
CA LYS A 163 -7.93 -20.20 -11.69
C LYS A 163 -6.88 -19.41 -10.94
N THR A 164 -6.98 -18.08 -10.93
CA THR A 164 -6.00 -17.19 -10.30
C THR A 164 -5.87 -17.47 -8.80
N ILE A 165 -4.65 -17.42 -8.27
CA ILE A 165 -4.42 -17.32 -6.83
C ILE A 165 -4.42 -15.84 -6.45
N LEU A 166 -5.32 -15.43 -5.56
CA LEU A 166 -5.29 -14.07 -5.03
C LEU A 166 -4.32 -13.97 -3.84
N VAL A 167 -3.43 -13.01 -3.89
CA VAL A 167 -2.59 -12.62 -2.75
C VAL A 167 -3.08 -11.26 -2.26
N LEU A 168 -3.66 -11.22 -1.06
CA LEU A 168 -4.41 -10.07 -0.56
C LEU A 168 -3.85 -9.60 0.79
N ASN A 169 -3.79 -8.28 0.99
CA ASN A 169 -3.55 -7.72 2.31
C ASN A 169 -4.77 -7.99 3.21
N GLY A 170 -4.59 -8.79 4.26
CA GLY A 170 -5.64 -9.10 5.24
C GLY A 170 -5.92 -7.92 6.17
N ASP A 171 -4.95 -7.05 6.38
CA ASP A 171 -5.05 -5.92 7.32
C ASP A 171 -5.81 -4.73 6.70
N ASP A 172 -5.96 -4.70 5.37
CA ASP A 172 -6.76 -3.70 4.64
C ASP A 172 -8.19 -4.25 4.42
N PRO A 173 -9.23 -3.65 5.06
CA PRO A 173 -10.63 -4.04 4.87
C PRO A 173 -11.09 -4.10 3.42
N LEU A 174 -10.58 -3.21 2.57
CA LEU A 174 -10.96 -3.16 1.16
C LEU A 174 -10.34 -4.31 0.38
N CYS A 175 -9.06 -4.63 0.62
CA CYS A 175 -8.42 -5.82 0.05
C CYS A 175 -9.08 -7.11 0.55
N ALA A 176 -9.32 -7.20 1.86
CA ALA A 176 -10.01 -8.34 2.47
C ALA A 176 -11.42 -8.56 1.88
N SER A 177 -12.14 -7.47 1.53
CA SER A 177 -13.46 -7.56 0.90
C SER A 177 -13.43 -8.23 -0.47
N LEU A 178 -12.32 -8.14 -1.21
CA LEU A 178 -12.18 -8.79 -2.53
C LEU A 178 -12.20 -10.31 -2.40
N GLY A 179 -11.62 -10.87 -1.34
CA GLY A 179 -11.59 -12.31 -1.12
C GLY A 179 -12.91 -12.89 -0.62
N LYS A 180 -13.89 -12.06 -0.22
CA LYS A 180 -15.28 -12.48 0.06
C LYS A 180 -16.10 -12.74 -1.22
N VAL A 181 -15.67 -12.19 -2.36
CA VAL A 181 -16.38 -12.31 -3.64
C VAL A 181 -15.63 -13.17 -4.66
N TYR A 182 -14.59 -13.87 -4.21
CA TYR A 182 -13.78 -14.77 -5.01
C TYR A 182 -13.74 -16.14 -4.36
N ASP A 183 -14.16 -17.18 -5.09
CA ASP A 183 -14.25 -18.54 -4.55
C ASP A 183 -12.96 -19.35 -4.73
N GLY A 184 -12.02 -18.88 -5.55
CA GLY A 184 -10.74 -19.55 -5.78
C GLY A 184 -9.75 -19.43 -4.61
N ARG A 185 -8.54 -19.96 -4.82
CA ARG A 185 -7.48 -19.96 -3.80
C ARG A 185 -7.06 -18.52 -3.46
N LYS A 186 -6.97 -18.24 -2.16
CA LYS A 186 -6.58 -16.95 -1.60
C LYS A 186 -5.46 -17.18 -0.59
N ILE A 187 -4.46 -16.31 -0.58
CA ILE A 187 -3.40 -16.25 0.42
C ILE A 187 -3.44 -14.83 1.00
N TYR A 188 -3.71 -14.73 2.29
CA TYR A 188 -3.68 -13.45 2.98
C TYR A 188 -2.34 -13.23 3.66
N TYR A 189 -1.89 -11.98 3.68
CA TYR A 189 -0.74 -11.54 4.46
C TYR A 189 -1.10 -10.37 5.37
N GLY A 190 -0.33 -10.18 6.45
CA GLY A 190 -0.59 -9.08 7.39
C GLY A 190 0.34 -9.09 8.61
N PHE A 191 -0.02 -8.31 9.63
CA PHE A 191 0.70 -8.20 10.89
C PHE A 191 0.01 -8.98 12.00
N ASP A 192 0.80 -9.51 12.92
CA ASP A 192 0.31 -9.93 14.22
C ASP A 192 -0.11 -8.72 15.06
N VAL A 193 -1.06 -8.91 15.98
CA VAL A 193 -1.56 -7.85 16.86
C VAL A 193 -0.45 -7.16 17.66
N ASN A 194 0.62 -7.90 18.00
CA ASN A 194 1.73 -7.40 18.82
C ASN A 194 3.00 -7.08 18.01
N ALA A 195 2.94 -7.13 16.68
CA ALA A 195 4.12 -7.01 15.84
C ALA A 195 4.88 -5.68 15.96
N LEU A 196 4.19 -4.63 16.43
CA LEU A 196 4.76 -3.29 16.66
C LEU A 196 5.03 -2.97 18.15
N ALA A 197 4.84 -3.91 19.07
CA ALA A 197 4.98 -3.66 20.50
C ALA A 197 6.38 -3.13 20.92
N GLY A 198 7.43 -3.43 20.13
CA GLY A 198 8.78 -2.91 20.33
C GLY A 198 8.99 -1.45 19.89
N PHE A 199 8.11 -0.91 19.04
CA PHE A 199 8.17 0.47 18.52
C PHE A 199 7.31 1.43 19.33
N ILE A 200 6.12 1.00 19.75
CA ILE A 200 5.20 1.80 20.56
C ILE A 200 5.93 2.26 21.83
N ASN A 201 6.58 1.34 22.56
CA ASN A 201 7.30 1.64 23.80
C ASN A 201 8.58 2.51 23.68
N LYS A 202 8.99 2.96 22.49
CA LYS A 202 10.18 3.80 22.29
C LYS A 202 9.90 5.19 21.72
N GLY A 203 8.65 5.50 21.38
CA GLY A 203 8.32 6.71 20.63
C GLY A 203 7.07 7.47 21.07
N ASP A 204 6.28 6.95 22.02
CA ASP A 204 5.10 7.66 22.48
C ASP A 204 5.20 8.04 23.96
N GLY A 205 5.30 9.34 24.23
CA GLY A 205 5.06 9.90 25.57
C GLY A 205 3.60 9.75 26.02
N THR A 206 2.83 8.83 25.45
CA THR A 206 1.44 8.55 25.77
C THR A 206 1.31 7.15 26.34
N THR A 207 1.69 7.00 27.60
CA THR A 207 1.18 5.92 28.44
C THR A 207 -0.35 5.92 28.41
N VAL A 208 -0.96 4.94 27.74
CA VAL A 208 -2.35 4.55 28.03
C VAL A 208 -2.31 3.89 29.40
N LYS A 209 -2.64 4.65 30.44
CA LYS A 209 -2.91 4.10 31.77
C LYS A 209 -4.24 3.35 31.69
N ASP A 210 -4.19 2.03 31.68
CA ASP A 210 -5.39 1.23 31.94
C ASP A 210 -5.75 1.31 33.44
N LYS A 211 -7.05 1.29 33.74
CA LYS A 211 -7.64 1.60 35.05
C LYS A 211 -7.50 0.49 36.10
N THR A 212 -6.71 -0.53 35.84
CA THR A 212 -6.38 -1.57 36.83
C THR A 212 -4.89 -1.49 37.10
N GLY A 213 -4.53 -0.77 38.16
CA GLY A 213 -3.15 -0.70 38.61
C GLY A 213 -2.69 -2.07 39.09
N GLU A 214 -2.07 -2.86 38.21
CA GLU A 214 -1.13 -3.91 38.60
C GLU A 214 -0.11 -4.16 37.49
N MET A 215 1.15 -3.91 37.85
CA MET A 215 2.33 -4.06 37.02
C MET A 215 2.89 -5.46 37.25
N ALA A 216 3.03 -6.28 36.21
CA ALA A 216 3.89 -7.46 36.25
C ALA A 216 4.65 -7.61 34.93
N VAL A 217 5.76 -6.87 34.81
CA VAL A 217 6.87 -7.23 33.91
C VAL A 217 7.95 -7.88 34.78
N LYS A 218 8.05 -9.20 34.71
CA LYS A 218 9.33 -9.90 34.78
C LYS A 218 9.32 -10.93 33.65
N GLY A 219 10.20 -10.70 32.68
CA GLY A 219 10.47 -11.69 31.65
C GLY A 219 11.08 -12.93 32.28
N GLU A 220 10.47 -14.07 31.99
CA GLU A 220 11.12 -15.37 31.91
C GLU A 220 10.20 -16.30 31.12
N MET A 221 10.80 -17.06 30.18
CA MET A 221 10.14 -18.15 29.48
C MET A 221 9.60 -19.16 30.52
N ALA A 222 8.30 -19.36 30.58
CA ALA A 222 7.72 -20.53 31.24
C ALA A 222 6.71 -21.19 30.30
N ALA A 223 7.09 -22.38 29.82
CA ALA A 223 6.17 -23.31 29.20
C ALA A 223 5.10 -23.70 30.23
N LEU A 224 3.82 -23.46 29.92
CA LEU A 224 2.72 -23.89 30.78
C LEU A 224 2.25 -25.27 30.33
N VAL A 225 2.67 -26.25 31.12
CA VAL A 225 2.02 -27.56 31.28
C VAL A 225 0.62 -27.29 31.83
N ILE A 226 -0.39 -27.88 31.18
CA ILE A 226 -1.79 -27.84 31.62
C ILE A 226 -1.93 -28.91 32.71
N ASP A 227 -2.35 -28.52 33.91
CA ASP A 227 -2.82 -29.43 34.94
C ASP A 227 -4.33 -29.20 35.15
N GLU A 228 -5.07 -30.30 35.19
CA GLU A 228 -6.53 -30.36 35.28
C GLU A 228 -6.97 -30.32 36.74
N SER A 229 -7.58 -29.22 37.19
CA SER A 229 -8.61 -29.22 38.26
C SER A 229 -9.01 -27.78 38.63
N ASP A 230 -10.25 -27.40 38.38
CA ASP A 230 -11.19 -26.99 39.46
C ASP A 230 -12.46 -26.36 38.89
N GLU A 231 -13.58 -27.00 39.22
CA GLU A 231 -14.95 -26.54 39.00
C GLU A 231 -15.29 -25.37 39.94
N ALA A 232 -15.95 -24.33 39.41
CA ALA A 232 -16.78 -23.46 40.25
C ALA A 232 -17.96 -22.88 39.47
N THR A 233 -19.13 -23.45 39.75
CA THR A 233 -20.49 -23.02 39.40
C THR A 233 -20.82 -21.58 39.81
N VAL A 234 -21.52 -20.84 38.94
CA VAL A 234 -22.38 -19.70 39.36
C VAL A 234 -23.76 -19.82 38.71
N LYS A 235 -24.78 -19.83 39.58
CA LYS A 235 -26.21 -20.00 39.31
C LYS A 235 -26.84 -18.73 38.73
N GLY A 236 -27.71 -18.89 37.74
CA GLY A 236 -28.59 -17.83 37.24
C GLY A 236 -29.90 -17.67 38.04
N LYS A 237 -30.57 -16.53 37.83
CA LYS A 237 -32.03 -16.37 37.94
C LYS A 237 -32.54 -15.29 36.95
N PRO A 238 -33.77 -15.39 36.42
CA PRO A 238 -34.27 -14.63 35.26
C PRO A 238 -35.43 -13.65 35.61
N CYS A 239 -36.11 -13.14 34.57
CA CYS A 239 -37.33 -12.30 34.48
C CYS A 239 -37.08 -10.77 34.33
N GLU A 240 -37.84 -9.98 33.55
CA GLU A 240 -39.22 -10.13 33.04
C GLU A 240 -39.51 -9.13 31.90
N ALA A 241 -40.55 -9.40 31.12
CA ALA A 241 -41.07 -8.57 30.03
C ALA A 241 -42.26 -7.71 30.49
N SER A 242 -42.49 -6.55 29.86
CA SER A 242 -43.79 -5.87 29.87
C SER A 242 -44.07 -5.14 28.54
N LYS A 243 -45.37 -5.05 28.28
CA LYS A 243 -46.06 -4.84 27.00
C LYS A 243 -46.59 -3.41 26.80
N GLU A 244 -46.79 -3.10 25.51
CA GLU A 244 -47.92 -2.39 24.87
C GLU A 244 -48.26 -0.94 25.27
N ASP A 245 -48.33 -0.03 24.27
CA ASP A 245 -49.60 0.61 23.87
C ASP A 245 -49.48 1.37 22.53
N GLU A 246 -50.47 1.16 21.67
CA GLU A 246 -50.73 1.82 20.39
C GLU A 246 -51.55 3.12 20.59
N THR A 247 -51.43 4.09 19.69
CA THR A 247 -52.56 4.82 19.07
C THR A 247 -52.02 5.79 18.01
N GLY A 248 -52.62 5.78 16.82
CA GLY A 248 -52.26 6.64 15.70
C GLY A 248 -53.17 7.85 15.53
N GLU A 249 -52.82 8.73 14.60
CA GLU A 249 -53.72 9.40 13.63
C GLU A 249 -52.93 10.41 12.76
N THR A 250 -53.37 10.56 11.51
CA THR A 250 -52.95 11.56 10.49
C THR A 250 -54.22 12.32 10.03
N PRO A 251 -54.19 13.30 9.10
CA PRO A 251 -53.41 14.53 8.92
C PRO A 251 -54.34 15.78 8.77
N VAL A 252 -53.83 17.02 8.88
CA VAL A 252 -54.60 18.23 8.47
C VAL A 252 -53.75 19.23 7.67
N LYS A 253 -54.25 19.61 6.49
CA LYS A 253 -53.80 20.75 5.66
C LYS A 253 -54.54 22.03 6.09
N ASN A 254 -53.85 23.17 6.15
CA ASN A 254 -54.09 24.32 5.25
C ASN A 254 -53.27 25.58 5.59
N LYS A 255 -52.67 26.15 4.52
CA LYS A 255 -52.64 27.56 4.10
C LYS A 255 -52.38 28.68 5.12
N SER A 256 -51.21 29.29 5.02
CA SER A 256 -51.06 30.73 4.78
C SER A 256 -49.61 31.01 4.33
N GLY A 257 -49.46 31.84 3.31
CA GLY A 257 -48.17 32.15 2.72
C GLY A 257 -47.45 33.26 3.47
N THR A 258 -46.17 33.04 3.74
CA THR A 258 -45.12 34.05 3.72
C THR A 258 -43.78 33.33 3.71
N VAL A 259 -42.96 33.60 2.70
CA VAL A 259 -41.55 33.15 2.65
C VAL A 259 -40.77 34.10 3.53
N LEU A 260 -40.25 33.61 4.65
CA LEU A 260 -39.24 34.28 5.44
C LEU A 260 -38.11 33.28 5.72
N VAL A 261 -36.90 33.74 5.44
CA VAL A 261 -35.64 33.08 5.74
C VAL A 261 -35.52 32.99 7.26
N GLU A 262 -35.40 31.77 7.80
CA GLU A 262 -35.06 31.56 9.21
C GLU A 262 -33.64 30.98 9.30
N ASP A 263 -32.82 31.70 10.08
CA ASP A 263 -31.44 31.41 10.44
C ASP A 263 -31.32 30.06 11.16
N GLU A 264 -30.29 29.26 10.82
CA GLU A 264 -29.92 28.10 11.65
C GLU A 264 -29.41 28.56 13.04
N PRO A 265 -29.84 27.91 14.12
CA PRO A 265 -29.52 28.35 15.48
C PRO A 265 -28.06 28.04 15.85
N SER A 266 -27.43 29.04 16.46
CA SER A 266 -26.11 28.99 17.09
C SER A 266 -25.94 27.78 18.01
N GLU A 267 -24.93 26.94 17.73
CA GLU A 267 -24.49 25.88 18.63
C GLU A 267 -24.09 26.46 19.99
N THR A 268 -24.83 26.05 21.02
CA THR A 268 -24.49 26.31 22.40
C THR A 268 -23.37 25.36 22.83
N SER A 269 -22.24 25.95 23.19
CA SER A 269 -21.04 25.26 23.67
C SER A 269 -21.31 24.45 24.95
N VAL A 270 -21.42 23.13 24.83
CA VAL A 270 -21.28 22.22 25.98
C VAL A 270 -19.79 22.12 26.30
N LYS A 271 -19.35 22.81 27.35
CA LYS A 271 -17.99 22.69 27.90
C LYS A 271 -17.84 21.32 28.53
N ASN A 272 -17.23 20.36 27.83
CA ASN A 272 -16.70 19.15 28.45
C ASN A 272 -15.53 19.53 29.38
N ARG A 273 -15.75 19.33 30.68
CA ARG A 273 -14.74 19.44 31.75
C ARG A 273 -14.04 18.10 31.92
N THR A 274 -13.23 17.71 30.95
CA THR A 274 -12.14 16.73 31.13
C THR A 274 -11.02 17.17 30.20
N GLY A 275 -9.83 17.40 30.74
CA GLY A 275 -8.65 17.88 29.99
C GLY A 275 -8.03 16.82 29.08
N GLU A 276 -8.84 15.99 28.44
CA GLU A 276 -8.40 15.04 27.43
C GLU A 276 -8.49 15.74 26.07
N LYS A 277 -7.34 15.90 25.40
CA LYS A 277 -7.37 16.27 23.98
C LYS A 277 -8.13 15.17 23.24
N PRO A 278 -9.15 15.49 22.42
CA PRO A 278 -9.79 14.48 21.58
C PRO A 278 -8.70 13.83 20.72
N VAL A 279 -8.64 12.49 20.74
CA VAL A 279 -7.88 11.74 19.74
C VAL A 279 -8.45 12.18 18.40
N LYS A 280 -7.63 12.84 17.56
CA LYS A 280 -8.03 13.25 16.22
C LYS A 280 -8.58 12.00 15.52
N ASP A 281 -9.85 12.04 15.11
CA ASP A 281 -10.36 11.09 14.13
C ASP A 281 -9.50 11.33 12.88
N GLU A 282 -8.56 10.43 12.60
CA GLU A 282 -7.63 10.56 11.47
C GLU A 282 -8.46 10.63 10.18
N THR A 283 -8.45 11.80 9.55
CA THR A 283 -9.16 12.08 8.30
C THR A 283 -8.43 11.40 7.15
N GLY A 284 -8.61 10.08 7.01
CA GLY A 284 -8.02 9.34 5.90
C GLY A 284 -8.24 7.82 5.96
N GLY A 285 -8.97 7.27 4.99
CA GLY A 285 -8.98 5.82 4.75
C GLY A 285 -10.33 5.11 4.93
N ALA A 286 -10.30 3.78 4.76
CA ALA A 286 -11.48 2.92 4.77
C ALA A 286 -11.91 2.52 6.19
N MET A 287 -12.34 3.51 6.98
CA MET A 287 -12.74 3.33 8.38
C MET A 287 -14.17 2.79 8.56
N TYR A 288 -14.93 2.67 7.46
CA TYR A 288 -16.30 2.19 7.45
C TYR A 288 -16.42 0.90 6.64
N CYS A 289 -17.28 0.01 7.11
CA CYS A 289 -17.52 -1.28 6.49
C CYS A 289 -18.14 -1.11 5.10
N ILE A 290 -17.49 -1.68 4.09
CA ILE A 290 -17.99 -1.63 2.69
C ILE A 290 -19.33 -2.35 2.50
N PHE A 291 -19.75 -3.22 3.43
CA PHE A 291 -20.98 -4.01 3.31
C PHE A 291 -22.20 -3.38 4.00
N CYS A 292 -22.02 -2.73 5.15
CA CYS A 292 -23.12 -2.17 5.94
C CYS A 292 -22.89 -0.73 6.41
N ASN A 293 -21.77 -0.12 6.02
CA ASN A 293 -21.39 1.25 6.35
C ASN A 293 -21.22 1.56 7.84
N ASN A 294 -21.15 0.55 8.71
CA ASN A 294 -20.83 0.73 10.12
C ASN A 294 -19.33 1.03 10.30
N LYS A 295 -18.96 1.91 11.24
CA LYS A 295 -17.54 2.16 11.58
C LYS A 295 -16.90 0.86 12.07
N PHE A 296 -15.69 0.57 11.62
CA PHE A 296 -14.93 -0.59 12.10
C PHE A 296 -14.41 -0.35 13.52
N THR A 297 -14.40 -1.39 14.34
CA THR A 297 -13.60 -1.47 15.56
C THR A 297 -12.25 -2.11 15.23
N TYR A 298 -11.18 -1.68 15.90
CA TYR A 298 -9.84 -2.20 15.70
C TYR A 298 -9.28 -2.72 17.02
N GLN A 299 -8.78 -3.95 17.03
CA GLN A 299 -7.98 -4.48 18.15
C GLN A 299 -6.57 -3.89 18.15
N SER A 300 -6.00 -3.70 16.96
CA SER A 300 -4.73 -3.00 16.75
C SER A 300 -4.75 -2.33 15.38
N ARG A 301 -4.03 -1.21 15.26
CA ARG A 301 -3.79 -0.50 13.99
C ARG A 301 -2.30 -0.48 13.73
N THR A 302 -1.91 -0.73 12.49
CA THR A 302 -0.51 -0.64 12.07
C THR A 302 -0.20 0.77 11.55
N TYR A 303 -0.96 1.26 10.58
CA TYR A 303 -1.01 2.66 10.18
C TYR A 303 -2.29 2.91 9.37
N GLU A 304 -2.85 4.12 9.44
CA GLU A 304 -4.07 4.48 8.72
C GLU A 304 -5.18 3.44 8.99
N HIS A 305 -5.93 3.00 7.98
CA HIS A 305 -7.00 2.01 8.12
C HIS A 305 -6.51 0.55 8.15
N PHE A 306 -5.20 0.28 8.29
CA PHE A 306 -4.71 -1.10 8.34
C PHE A 306 -4.66 -1.63 9.77
N GLY A 307 -5.15 -2.85 9.95
CA GLY A 307 -4.93 -3.59 11.19
C GLY A 307 -5.97 -4.67 11.44
N TRP A 308 -6.13 -5.02 12.71
CA TRP A 308 -7.08 -6.04 13.17
C TRP A 308 -8.47 -5.44 13.31
N PHE A 309 -9.14 -5.23 12.18
CA PHE A 309 -10.47 -4.65 12.11
C PHE A 309 -11.59 -5.70 12.27
N ARG A 310 -12.72 -5.26 12.82
CA ARG A 310 -13.99 -5.98 12.87
C ARG A 310 -15.16 -5.03 12.73
N CYS A 311 -16.20 -5.45 12.03
CA CYS A 311 -17.46 -4.75 11.94
C CYS A 311 -18.46 -5.38 12.89
N ASP A 312 -18.81 -4.68 13.97
CA ASP A 312 -19.72 -5.21 15.00
C ASP A 312 -21.16 -5.42 14.49
N ASN A 313 -21.56 -4.70 13.43
CA ASN A 313 -22.89 -4.83 12.85
C ASN A 313 -23.06 -6.09 11.97
N CYS A 314 -22.19 -6.30 10.97
CA CYS A 314 -22.34 -7.40 10.00
C CYS A 314 -21.36 -8.56 10.17
N GLY A 315 -20.43 -8.48 11.13
CA GLY A 315 -19.42 -9.51 11.38
C GLY A 315 -18.30 -9.59 10.36
N PHE A 316 -18.22 -8.67 9.37
CA PHE A 316 -17.06 -8.61 8.48
C PHE A 316 -15.82 -8.20 9.26
N GLU A 317 -14.77 -9.02 9.20
CA GLU A 317 -13.56 -8.85 9.98
C GLU A 317 -12.32 -9.27 9.19
N ARG A 318 -11.15 -8.91 9.74
CA ARG A 318 -9.85 -9.30 9.22
C ARG A 318 -9.77 -10.84 9.05
N PRO A 319 -9.45 -11.34 7.84
CA PRO A 319 -9.30 -12.78 7.62
C PRO A 319 -7.99 -13.32 8.23
N PHE A 320 -7.94 -14.63 8.43
CA PHE A 320 -6.70 -15.33 8.79
C PHE A 320 -5.63 -15.11 7.71
N ALA A 321 -4.43 -14.69 8.13
CA ALA A 321 -3.27 -14.50 7.27
C ALA A 321 -2.30 -15.69 7.32
N GLU A 322 -1.85 -16.14 6.16
CA GLU A 322 -0.89 -17.25 6.00
C GLU A 322 0.56 -16.76 6.14
N VAL A 323 0.83 -15.51 5.77
CA VAL A 323 2.13 -14.84 5.94
C VAL A 323 1.96 -13.69 6.91
N VAL A 324 2.58 -13.80 8.08
CA VAL A 324 2.36 -12.86 9.19
C VAL A 324 3.67 -12.26 9.64
N CYS A 325 3.82 -10.93 9.61
CA CYS A 325 4.89 -10.27 10.36
C CYS A 325 4.56 -10.38 11.85
N THR A 326 5.38 -11.10 12.60
CA THR A 326 5.16 -11.33 14.04
C THR A 326 5.88 -10.32 14.91
N TYR A 327 6.99 -9.74 14.43
CA TYR A 327 7.72 -8.72 15.17
C TYR A 327 8.61 -7.89 14.26
N VAL A 328 8.50 -6.56 14.30
CA VAL A 328 9.50 -5.69 13.66
C VAL A 328 10.64 -5.47 14.67
N ARG A 329 11.83 -5.99 14.38
CA ARG A 329 13.01 -5.91 15.27
C ARG A 329 13.68 -4.56 15.21
N GLU A 330 13.87 -4.06 14.00
CA GLU A 330 14.66 -2.86 13.76
C GLU A 330 14.15 -2.16 12.50
N MET A 331 14.09 -0.83 12.54
CA MET A 331 13.81 0.00 11.38
C MET A 331 14.82 1.13 11.36
N LYS A 332 15.67 1.13 10.33
CA LYS A 332 16.71 2.12 10.11
C LYS A 332 16.47 2.85 8.80
N ALA A 333 17.26 3.88 8.55
CA ALA A 333 17.12 4.73 7.39
C ALA A 333 17.34 4.03 6.02
N SER A 334 17.91 2.82 6.03
CA SER A 334 18.25 2.04 4.83
C SER A 334 17.67 0.62 4.81
N TYR A 335 17.19 0.10 5.93
CA TYR A 335 16.69 -1.27 6.01
C TYR A 335 15.68 -1.45 7.15
N THR A 336 14.94 -2.56 7.07
CA THR A 336 14.05 -3.04 8.13
C THR A 336 14.37 -4.50 8.42
N ILE A 337 14.40 -4.90 9.69
CA ILE A 337 14.49 -6.31 10.09
C ILE A 337 13.16 -6.70 10.73
N MET A 338 12.57 -7.78 10.23
CA MET A 338 11.33 -8.35 10.76
C MET A 338 11.48 -9.85 11.02
N ASP A 339 10.78 -10.32 12.04
CA ASP A 339 10.39 -11.71 12.17
C ASP A 339 9.01 -11.92 11.56
N PHE A 340 8.85 -13.04 10.88
CA PHE A 340 7.60 -13.41 10.26
C PHE A 340 7.37 -14.92 10.35
N GLU A 341 6.11 -15.29 10.24
CA GLU A 341 5.66 -16.66 10.20
C GLU A 341 4.99 -16.97 8.88
N VAL A 342 5.21 -18.21 8.43
CA VAL A 342 4.58 -18.76 7.25
C VAL A 342 3.83 -20.02 7.64
N THR A 343 2.51 -20.00 7.44
CA THR A 343 1.65 -21.17 7.66
C THR A 343 1.56 -21.97 6.37
N THR A 344 2.15 -23.17 6.34
CA THR A 344 1.95 -24.11 5.23
C THR A 344 0.74 -25.00 5.53
N GLN A 345 -0.26 -25.00 4.66
CA GLN A 345 -1.29 -26.04 4.70
C GLN A 345 -0.67 -27.37 4.24
N GLY A 346 -0.66 -28.38 5.11
CA GLY A 346 -0.43 -29.77 4.69
C GLY A 346 -1.55 -30.19 3.74
N MET A 347 -1.21 -30.62 2.53
CA MET A 347 -2.18 -31.13 1.56
C MET A 347 -2.83 -32.41 2.10
N HIS A 348 -4.14 -32.38 2.37
CA HIS A 348 -5.04 -33.49 2.06
C HIS A 348 -6.35 -32.90 1.55
N ALA A 349 -6.68 -33.23 0.30
CA ALA A 349 -7.92 -32.82 -0.35
C ALA A 349 -9.06 -33.77 0.03
N SER A 350 -10.16 -33.21 0.54
CA SER A 350 -11.51 -33.71 0.29
C SER A 350 -12.52 -32.62 0.68
N SER A 351 -13.32 -32.19 -0.28
CA SER A 351 -14.45 -31.25 -0.08
C SER A 351 -15.44 -31.76 0.95
N PRO A 352 -16.10 -30.89 1.74
CA PRO A 352 -17.40 -31.21 2.30
C PRO A 352 -18.49 -30.76 1.32
N GLU A 353 -19.20 -31.75 0.78
CA GLU A 353 -20.50 -31.55 0.18
C GLU A 353 -21.52 -31.17 1.27
N ASN A 354 -22.37 -30.19 0.96
CA ASN A 354 -23.71 -29.95 1.51
C ASN A 354 -23.87 -29.91 3.04
N GLY A 355 -24.03 -28.71 3.60
CA GLY A 355 -24.55 -28.53 4.95
C GLY A 355 -24.91 -27.08 5.27
N THR A 356 -26.20 -26.80 5.33
CA THR A 356 -26.79 -25.52 5.78
C THR A 356 -26.74 -25.39 7.31
N GLY A 357 -26.44 -24.20 7.82
CA GLY A 357 -26.91 -23.72 9.12
C GLY A 357 -26.09 -24.13 10.35
N LEU A 358 -25.48 -23.12 10.99
CA LEU A 358 -25.44 -22.87 12.44
C LEU A 358 -25.33 -24.04 13.46
N GLU A 359 -24.72 -25.19 13.16
CA GLU A 359 -24.42 -26.23 14.18
C GLU A 359 -22.97 -26.79 14.12
N ALA A 360 -22.11 -26.23 13.27
CA ALA A 360 -20.70 -26.67 13.17
C ALA A 360 -19.73 -25.97 14.16
N LEU A 361 -20.24 -25.35 15.23
CA LEU A 361 -19.43 -24.51 16.14
C LEU A 361 -19.07 -25.16 17.49
N SER A 362 -19.38 -26.43 17.74
CA SER A 362 -19.13 -27.01 19.08
C SER A 362 -18.46 -28.38 19.16
N THR A 363 -18.31 -29.19 18.10
CA THR A 363 -17.54 -30.44 18.22
C THR A 363 -16.95 -30.87 16.86
N GLY A 364 -15.62 -30.97 16.79
CA GLY A 364 -14.93 -31.64 15.68
C GLY A 364 -14.12 -30.77 14.71
N MET A 365 -13.27 -29.86 15.22
CA MET A 365 -12.08 -29.48 14.44
C MET A 365 -11.17 -30.72 14.35
N THR A 366 -11.10 -31.36 13.19
CA THR A 366 -9.99 -32.25 12.88
C THR A 366 -8.70 -31.44 12.98
N LYS A 367 -7.83 -31.88 13.89
CA LYS A 367 -6.59 -31.22 14.30
C LYS A 367 -5.58 -31.25 13.13
N TYR A 368 -5.70 -30.32 12.19
CA TYR A 368 -4.60 -30.01 11.28
C TYR A 368 -3.50 -29.35 12.11
N GLU A 369 -2.39 -30.04 12.35
CA GLU A 369 -1.18 -29.42 12.91
C GLU A 369 -0.62 -28.43 11.90
N LYS A 370 -1.10 -27.18 11.99
CA LYS A 370 -0.51 -26.03 11.29
C LYS A 370 0.87 -25.79 11.87
N LYS A 371 1.92 -26.21 11.15
CA LYS A 371 3.29 -25.87 11.51
C LYS A 371 3.59 -24.47 10.97
N ALA A 372 3.46 -23.45 11.83
CA ALA A 372 3.97 -22.12 11.54
C ALA A 372 5.49 -22.15 11.69
N LEU A 373 6.21 -21.83 10.62
CA LEU A 373 7.67 -21.72 10.65
C LEU A 373 8.04 -20.25 10.88
N LYS A 374 8.86 -20.01 11.91
CA LYS A 374 9.38 -18.68 12.25
C LYS A 374 10.65 -18.39 11.45
N HIS A 375 10.71 -17.21 10.86
CA HIS A 375 11.81 -16.74 10.03
C HIS A 375 12.14 -15.29 10.34
N THR A 376 13.37 -14.87 10.01
CA THR A 376 13.79 -13.48 10.07
C THR A 376 14.19 -13.02 8.67
N ALA A 377 13.71 -11.85 8.27
CA ALA A 377 14.07 -11.22 7.01
C ALA A 377 14.64 -9.82 7.25
N LYS A 378 15.78 -9.53 6.61
CA LYS A 378 16.27 -8.18 6.40
C LYS A 378 15.72 -7.69 5.07
N ILE A 379 14.92 -6.63 5.11
CA ILE A 379 14.40 -5.92 3.95
C ILE A 379 15.34 -4.74 3.71
N ASN A 380 15.98 -4.66 2.55
CA ASN A 380 16.89 -3.56 2.20
C ASN A 380 16.16 -2.27 1.81
N LEU A 381 15.01 -2.03 2.45
CA LEU A 381 14.13 -0.89 2.28
C LEU A 381 13.63 -0.46 3.67
N PRO A 382 13.61 0.83 3.97
CA PRO A 382 13.13 1.33 5.26
C PRO A 382 11.61 1.52 5.26
N GLY A 383 11.02 1.65 6.45
CA GLY A 383 9.61 2.03 6.62
C GLY A 383 8.62 0.87 6.71
N LEU A 384 7.57 1.06 7.52
CA LEU A 384 6.54 0.04 7.80
C LEU A 384 5.80 -0.41 6.56
N TYR A 385 5.49 0.49 5.64
CA TYR A 385 4.82 0.15 4.38
C TYR A 385 5.64 -0.81 3.50
N ASN A 386 6.97 -0.82 3.61
CA ASN A 386 7.82 -1.77 2.88
C ASN A 386 7.83 -3.16 3.52
N VAL A 387 7.47 -3.28 4.79
CA VAL A 387 7.18 -4.58 5.41
C VAL A 387 5.97 -5.22 4.74
N TYR A 388 4.88 -4.48 4.52
CA TYR A 388 3.73 -4.99 3.76
C TYR A 388 4.09 -5.40 2.32
N ASN A 389 4.93 -4.63 1.62
CA ASN A 389 5.42 -5.00 0.29
C ASN A 389 6.24 -6.30 0.32
N ALA A 390 7.06 -6.48 1.36
CA ALA A 390 7.83 -7.71 1.57
C ALA A 390 6.93 -8.90 1.88
N LEU A 391 5.94 -8.76 2.76
CA LEU A 391 4.96 -9.79 3.07
C LEU A 391 4.15 -10.21 1.83
N ALA A 392 3.72 -9.25 1.02
CA ALA A 392 3.05 -9.52 -0.27
C ALA A 392 3.94 -10.33 -1.21
N SER A 393 5.24 -10.00 -1.25
CA SER A 393 6.24 -10.70 -2.07
C SER A 393 6.51 -12.11 -1.55
N ILE A 394 6.54 -12.31 -0.24
CA ILE A 394 6.67 -13.64 0.40
C ILE A 394 5.44 -14.50 0.10
N ALA A 395 4.24 -13.94 0.25
CA ALA A 395 2.99 -14.62 -0.08
C ALA A 395 2.91 -14.98 -1.57
N CYS A 396 3.43 -14.14 -2.46
CA CYS A 396 3.59 -14.48 -3.88
C CYS A 396 4.60 -15.63 -4.08
N GLY A 397 5.75 -15.61 -3.39
CA GLY A 397 6.72 -16.71 -3.38
C GLY A 397 6.09 -18.05 -2.95
N GLN A 398 5.24 -18.03 -1.93
CA GLN A 398 4.46 -19.21 -1.52
C GLN A 398 3.45 -19.65 -2.58
N ALA A 399 2.71 -18.72 -3.19
CA ALA A 399 1.77 -19.03 -4.28
C ALA A 399 2.50 -19.69 -5.47
N LEU A 400 3.75 -19.31 -5.72
CA LEU A 400 4.63 -19.91 -6.72
C LEU A 400 5.27 -21.23 -6.28
N SER A 401 5.12 -21.62 -5.00
CA SER A 401 5.78 -22.77 -4.38
C SER A 401 7.31 -22.69 -4.47
N LEU A 402 7.87 -21.48 -4.29
CA LEU A 402 9.31 -21.26 -4.28
C LEU A 402 9.90 -21.44 -2.87
N PRO A 403 11.18 -21.87 -2.77
CA PRO A 403 11.90 -21.92 -1.50
C PRO A 403 11.89 -20.59 -0.77
N LEU A 404 11.60 -20.64 0.53
CA LEU A 404 11.50 -19.46 1.36
C LEU A 404 12.88 -18.81 1.58
N GLU A 405 13.94 -19.60 1.60
CA GLU A 405 15.32 -19.14 1.75
C GLU A 405 15.70 -18.20 0.59
N ASN A 406 15.38 -18.59 -0.65
CA ASN A 406 15.61 -17.77 -1.83
C ASN A 406 14.76 -16.50 -1.81
N THR A 407 13.55 -16.60 -1.25
CA THR A 407 12.63 -15.47 -1.11
C THR A 407 13.17 -14.43 -0.12
N VAL A 408 13.63 -14.87 1.06
CA VAL A 408 14.24 -14.01 2.08
C VAL A 408 15.55 -13.41 1.57
N ALA A 409 16.39 -14.19 0.88
CA ALA A 409 17.63 -13.69 0.28
C ALA A 409 17.35 -12.57 -0.74
N ALA A 410 16.34 -12.74 -1.61
CA ALA A 410 15.94 -11.71 -2.57
C ALA A 410 15.51 -10.40 -1.90
N LEU A 411 14.77 -10.45 -0.78
CA LEU A 411 14.35 -9.25 -0.05
C LEU A 411 15.53 -8.47 0.55
N SER A 412 16.60 -9.16 0.93
CA SER A 412 17.82 -8.55 1.48
C SER A 412 18.69 -7.86 0.43
N GLU A 413 18.49 -8.17 -0.85
CA GLU A 413 19.22 -7.58 -1.98
C GLU A 413 18.36 -6.60 -2.80
N CYS A 414 17.05 -6.57 -2.55
CA CYS A 414 16.12 -5.73 -3.29
C CYS A 414 16.42 -4.25 -3.06
N GLU A 415 16.94 -3.57 -4.08
CA GLU A 415 17.18 -2.13 -4.05
C GLU A 415 15.91 -1.34 -4.39
N CYS A 416 15.80 -0.09 -3.93
CA CYS A 416 14.73 0.80 -4.34
C CYS A 416 14.65 0.96 -5.87
N SER A 417 13.43 1.07 -6.40
CA SER A 417 13.22 1.58 -7.75
C SER A 417 13.45 3.10 -7.77
N PHE A 418 13.87 3.62 -8.93
CA PHE A 418 13.99 5.04 -9.27
C PHE A 418 13.13 6.02 -8.44
N GLY A 419 13.75 7.05 -7.87
CA GLY A 419 13.06 8.17 -7.21
C GLY A 419 12.35 7.84 -5.89
N ARG A 420 12.33 6.57 -5.47
CA ARG A 420 11.77 6.12 -4.19
C ARG A 420 12.91 5.88 -3.20
N MET A 421 13.40 6.94 -2.56
CA MET A 421 14.57 6.92 -1.66
C MET A 421 15.90 6.69 -2.38
N GLU A 422 16.08 7.38 -3.51
CA GLU A 422 17.37 7.39 -4.21
C GLU A 422 18.40 8.15 -3.37
N THR A 423 19.50 7.47 -3.01
CA THR A 423 20.61 8.08 -2.29
C THR A 423 21.74 8.40 -3.27
N ILE A 424 22.13 9.68 -3.33
CA ILE A 424 23.22 10.19 -4.17
C ILE A 424 24.32 10.69 -3.24
N LYS A 425 25.55 10.23 -3.48
CA LYS A 425 26.72 10.72 -2.75
C LYS A 425 27.21 12.01 -3.39
N ALA A 426 27.26 13.08 -2.61
CA ALA A 426 27.79 14.39 -2.99
C ALA A 426 28.98 14.70 -2.08
N ASP A 427 30.18 14.30 -2.50
CA ASP A 427 31.41 14.34 -1.72
C ASP A 427 31.28 13.58 -0.37
N ASP A 428 31.33 14.31 0.74
CA ASP A 428 31.17 13.81 2.11
C ASP A 428 29.72 13.88 2.63
N LYS A 429 28.78 14.30 1.79
CA LYS A 429 27.35 14.47 2.10
C LYS A 429 26.48 13.50 1.31
N LEU A 430 25.26 13.30 1.76
CA LEU A 430 24.26 12.48 1.07
C LEU A 430 23.08 13.34 0.65
N ILE A 431 22.57 13.11 -0.55
CA ILE A 431 21.26 13.61 -1.01
C ILE A 431 20.32 12.41 -1.07
N LYS A 432 19.16 12.52 -0.45
CA LYS A 432 18.09 11.53 -0.56
C LYS A 432 16.86 12.14 -1.21
N VAL A 433 16.49 11.61 -2.38
CA VAL A 433 15.30 12.03 -3.11
C VAL A 433 14.18 11.00 -2.89
N ILE A 434 13.06 11.45 -2.32
CA ILE A 434 11.94 10.59 -1.94
C ILE A 434 10.65 11.13 -2.56
N LEU A 435 10.13 10.43 -3.57
CA LEU A 435 8.87 10.76 -4.23
C LEU A 435 7.68 10.76 -3.24
N VAL A 436 6.92 11.85 -3.22
CA VAL A 436 5.68 12.01 -2.44
C VAL A 436 4.54 12.46 -3.36
N LYS A 437 3.38 11.79 -3.27
CA LYS A 437 2.25 12.03 -4.19
C LYS A 437 0.89 12.17 -3.53
N ASN A 438 0.76 11.74 -2.27
CA ASN A 438 -0.51 11.67 -1.56
C ASN A 438 -0.25 11.70 -0.04
N PRO A 439 -1.31 11.88 0.78
CA PRO A 439 -1.17 12.05 2.23
C PRO A 439 -0.50 10.85 2.89
N ALA A 440 -1.01 9.64 2.62
CA ALA A 440 -0.47 8.41 3.17
C ALA A 440 1.02 8.25 2.85
N GLY A 441 1.42 8.46 1.59
CA GLY A 441 2.82 8.37 1.17
C GLY A 441 3.71 9.39 1.86
N LEU A 442 3.26 10.64 2.00
CA LEU A 442 4.03 11.66 2.68
C LEU A 442 4.11 11.42 4.20
N ASN A 443 3.00 11.07 4.87
CA ASN A 443 2.98 10.69 6.29
C ASN A 443 3.99 9.58 6.60
N GLN A 444 4.09 8.56 5.74
CA GLN A 444 5.08 7.50 5.91
C GLN A 444 6.53 8.00 5.80
N VAL A 445 6.79 8.97 4.92
CA VAL A 445 8.12 9.59 4.82
C VAL A 445 8.40 10.47 6.03
N LEU A 446 7.43 11.23 6.53
CA LEU A 446 7.61 12.04 7.73
C LEU A 446 7.89 11.16 8.96
N ASN A 447 7.16 10.07 9.14
CA ASN A 447 7.42 9.08 10.20
C ASN A 447 8.80 8.44 10.08
N PHE A 448 9.27 8.18 8.86
CA PHE A 448 10.63 7.74 8.63
C PHE A 448 11.66 8.77 9.09
N LEU A 449 11.43 10.07 8.87
CA LEU A 449 12.34 11.13 9.29
C LEU A 449 12.43 11.26 10.82
N LEU A 450 11.41 10.84 11.58
CA LEU A 450 11.48 10.77 13.05
C LEU A 450 12.59 9.83 13.54
N SER A 451 12.88 8.77 12.77
CA SER A 451 13.93 7.80 13.06
C SER A 451 15.35 8.28 12.73
N GLU A 452 15.49 9.44 12.08
CA GLU A 452 16.80 10.00 11.76
C GLU A 452 17.49 10.50 13.02
N GLU A 453 18.71 10.01 13.26
CA GLU A 453 19.50 10.31 14.45
C GLU A 453 20.36 11.57 14.22
N LYS A 454 20.76 11.81 12.97
CA LYS A 454 21.62 12.93 12.60
C LYS A 454 20.81 14.17 12.22
N GLU A 455 21.43 15.33 12.34
CA GLU A 455 20.88 16.57 11.81
C GLU A 455 20.79 16.50 10.27
N PHE A 456 19.74 17.07 9.67
CA PHE A 456 19.55 17.05 8.23
C PHE A 456 18.89 18.33 7.70
N VAL A 457 19.03 18.55 6.40
CA VAL A 457 18.29 19.61 5.68
C VAL A 457 17.10 18.98 4.99
N LEU A 458 15.94 19.66 4.99
CA LEU A 458 14.71 19.14 4.39
C LEU A 458 14.17 20.10 3.32
N ALA A 459 13.89 19.59 2.13
CA ALA A 459 13.25 20.30 1.04
C ALA A 459 11.96 19.62 0.60
N PHE A 460 10.91 20.40 0.39
CA PHE A 460 9.69 19.96 -0.30
C PHE A 460 9.64 20.58 -1.70
N ALA A 461 9.30 19.80 -2.72
CA ALA A 461 9.18 20.31 -4.09
C ALA A 461 7.88 19.85 -4.73
N ILE A 462 6.84 20.70 -4.68
CA ILE A 462 5.49 20.33 -5.10
C ILE A 462 5.07 21.16 -6.31
N ASN A 463 4.73 20.45 -7.38
CA ASN A 463 4.11 20.99 -8.59
C ASN A 463 2.61 20.62 -8.67
N ASP A 464 1.86 21.25 -9.57
CA ASP A 464 0.45 20.99 -9.83
C ASP A 464 0.16 20.72 -11.32
N LYS A 465 1.10 20.07 -12.01
CA LYS A 465 0.90 19.66 -13.41
C LYS A 465 -0.10 18.51 -13.48
N LEU A 466 -0.67 18.24 -14.65
CA LEU A 466 -1.63 17.15 -14.86
C LEU A 466 -1.13 15.77 -14.37
N ALA A 467 0.18 15.51 -14.46
CA ALA A 467 0.78 14.26 -13.99
C ALA A 467 0.86 14.16 -12.45
N ASP A 468 0.81 15.30 -11.75
CA ASP A 468 0.90 15.40 -10.30
C ASP A 468 -0.48 15.45 -9.64
N GLY A 469 -1.49 15.92 -10.38
CA GLY A 469 -2.78 16.36 -9.85
C GLY A 469 -2.79 17.88 -9.74
N THR A 470 -3.84 18.52 -10.24
CA THR A 470 -3.96 19.99 -10.23
C THR A 470 -4.45 20.52 -8.89
N ASP A 471 -5.10 19.65 -8.10
CA ASP A 471 -5.50 19.96 -6.74
C ASP A 471 -4.44 19.47 -5.74
N ILE A 472 -3.91 20.41 -4.96
CA ILE A 472 -2.90 20.15 -3.92
C ILE A 472 -3.48 20.21 -2.51
N SER A 473 -4.81 20.26 -2.37
CA SER A 473 -5.52 20.25 -1.09
C SER A 473 -5.13 19.07 -0.20
N TRP A 474 -4.69 17.96 -0.79
CA TRP A 474 -4.19 16.77 -0.08
C TRP A 474 -3.04 17.08 0.89
N LEU A 475 -2.30 18.18 0.72
CA LEU A 475 -1.29 18.62 1.69
C LEU A 475 -1.88 18.92 3.08
N TRP A 476 -3.17 19.24 3.16
CA TRP A 476 -3.86 19.50 4.42
C TRP A 476 -4.23 18.22 5.17
N ASP A 477 -4.33 17.08 4.47
CA ASP A 477 -4.56 15.76 5.08
C ASP A 477 -3.25 15.10 5.58
N VAL A 478 -2.10 15.74 5.33
CA VAL A 478 -0.78 15.29 5.80
C VAL A 478 -0.53 15.83 7.21
N ASP A 479 0.02 15.00 8.08
CA ASP A 479 0.36 15.35 9.47
C ASP A 479 1.73 16.06 9.56
N PHE A 480 1.80 17.27 9.03
CA PHE A 480 3.04 18.08 9.08
C PHE A 480 3.40 18.49 10.50
N GLU A 481 2.46 18.43 11.44
CA GLU A 481 2.64 18.78 12.84
C GLU A 481 3.76 17.97 13.50
N ILE A 482 3.99 16.72 13.07
CA ILE A 482 5.06 15.86 13.60
C ILE A 482 6.46 16.41 13.35
N LEU A 483 6.63 17.30 12.36
CA LEU A 483 7.92 17.93 12.09
C LEU A 483 8.32 18.91 13.19
N SER A 484 7.37 19.44 13.95
CA SER A 484 7.65 20.31 15.10
C SER A 484 8.35 19.54 16.24
N GLU A 485 8.13 18.24 16.35
CA GLU A 485 8.76 17.37 17.37
C GLU A 485 10.25 17.13 17.09
N ILE A 486 10.66 17.22 15.82
CA ILE A 486 12.04 17.01 15.36
C ILE A 486 12.65 18.27 14.76
N GLU A 487 12.07 19.44 15.03
CA GLU A 487 12.51 20.71 14.45
C GLU A 487 13.97 21.06 14.82
N ASN A 488 14.44 20.58 15.97
CA ASN A 488 15.83 20.71 16.42
C ASN A 488 16.81 19.88 15.58
N LYS A 489 16.37 18.82 14.92
CA LYS A 489 17.19 18.01 14.01
C LYS A 489 17.22 18.55 12.59
N ILE A 490 16.34 19.49 12.24
CA ILE A 490 16.20 19.99 10.86
C ILE A 490 16.91 21.33 10.74
N SER A 491 18.11 21.40 10.17
CA SER A 491 18.90 22.64 10.08
C SER A 491 18.15 23.76 9.36
N LYS A 492 17.45 23.43 8.27
CA LYS A 492 16.73 24.38 7.43
C LYS A 492 15.63 23.68 6.64
N PHE A 493 14.52 24.39 6.43
CA PHE A 493 13.45 23.98 5.53
C PHE A 493 13.53 24.76 4.22
N TYR A 494 13.51 24.04 3.10
CA TYR A 494 13.33 24.62 1.78
C TYR A 494 11.99 24.18 1.18
N VAL A 495 11.36 25.07 0.44
CA VAL A 495 10.15 24.75 -0.33
C VAL A 495 10.31 25.24 -1.76
N SER A 496 9.89 24.43 -2.71
CA SER A 496 10.12 24.60 -4.13
C SER A 496 8.97 24.05 -4.97
N GLY A 497 9.05 24.22 -6.29
CA GLY A 497 8.00 23.87 -7.24
C GLY A 497 6.99 24.99 -7.49
N THR A 498 6.00 24.71 -8.34
CA THR A 498 4.97 25.69 -8.73
C THR A 498 4.11 26.12 -7.54
N ARG A 499 3.98 25.27 -6.53
CA ARG A 499 3.16 25.47 -5.32
C ARG A 499 3.99 25.58 -4.04
N ALA A 500 5.21 26.12 -4.16
CA ALA A 500 6.12 26.30 -3.04
C ALA A 500 5.50 27.15 -1.91
N GLU A 501 4.74 28.18 -2.28
CA GLU A 501 4.04 29.06 -1.34
C GLU A 501 2.97 28.32 -0.53
N ASP A 502 2.19 27.43 -1.15
CA ASP A 502 1.18 26.63 -0.46
C ASP A 502 1.82 25.66 0.56
N VAL A 503 2.95 25.06 0.20
CA VAL A 503 3.71 24.20 1.13
C VAL A 503 4.29 25.02 2.28
N ALA A 504 4.82 26.22 2.00
CA ALA A 504 5.30 27.13 3.04
C ALA A 504 4.20 27.46 4.04
N LEU A 505 3.00 27.75 3.53
CA LEU A 505 1.82 28.04 4.33
C LEU A 505 1.43 26.81 5.17
N ARG A 506 1.39 25.62 4.57
CA ARG A 506 1.04 24.39 5.30
C ARG A 506 2.03 24.08 6.42
N LEU A 507 3.33 24.26 6.20
CA LEU A 507 4.37 24.10 7.23
C LEU A 507 4.20 25.10 8.37
N LYS A 508 3.87 26.36 8.07
CA LYS A 508 3.55 27.38 9.09
C LYS A 508 2.38 26.94 9.96
N TYR A 509 1.31 26.41 9.36
CA TYR A 509 0.16 25.89 10.11
C TYR A 509 0.48 24.60 10.88
N GLY A 510 1.47 23.84 10.43
CA GLY A 510 2.05 22.70 11.16
C GLY A 510 2.95 23.08 12.33
N GLY A 511 3.08 24.37 12.66
CA GLY A 511 3.83 24.86 13.82
C GLY A 511 5.30 25.18 13.55
N ILE A 512 5.76 25.10 12.30
CA ILE A 512 7.15 25.43 11.94
C ILE A 512 7.35 26.95 11.88
N ASP A 513 8.42 27.44 12.51
CA ASP A 513 8.78 28.87 12.46
C ASP A 513 8.99 29.35 11.00
N PRO A 514 8.22 30.34 10.52
CA PRO A 514 8.40 30.92 9.19
C PRO A 514 9.83 31.40 8.89
N GLY A 515 10.60 31.83 9.90
CA GLY A 515 12.00 32.26 9.71
C GLY A 515 12.94 31.12 9.27
N ARG A 516 12.55 29.87 9.53
CA ARG A 516 13.31 28.67 9.14
C ARG A 516 12.96 28.16 7.76
N ILE A 517 11.84 28.61 7.19
CA ILE A 517 11.36 28.22 5.86
C ILE A 517 11.96 29.14 4.80
N SER A 518 12.45 28.59 3.71
CA SER A 518 13.00 29.35 2.58
C SER A 518 12.43 28.87 1.25
N ILE A 519 11.71 29.77 0.58
CA ILE A 519 11.14 29.51 -0.74
C ILE A 519 12.25 29.65 -1.79
N MET A 520 12.47 28.60 -2.58
CA MET A 520 13.50 28.57 -3.61
C MET A 520 13.02 27.80 -4.84
N LYS A 521 12.50 28.52 -5.83
CA LYS A 521 11.88 27.92 -7.03
C LYS A 521 12.90 27.37 -8.04
N ASP A 522 14.12 27.90 -8.05
CA ASP A 522 15.18 27.37 -8.90
C ASP A 522 15.78 26.10 -8.26
N TYR A 523 15.61 24.97 -8.94
CA TYR A 523 16.09 23.68 -8.43
C TYR A 523 17.62 23.57 -8.41
N GLY A 524 18.36 24.31 -9.24
CA GLY A 524 19.82 24.35 -9.20
C GLY A 524 20.30 25.03 -7.92
N LEU A 525 19.77 26.22 -7.64
CA LEU A 525 20.04 26.95 -6.41
C LEU A 525 19.58 26.17 -5.17
N LEU A 526 18.45 25.46 -5.24
CA LEU A 526 17.95 24.59 -4.16
C LEU A 526 18.99 23.53 -3.80
N LEU A 527 19.55 22.86 -4.81
CA LEU A 527 20.56 21.83 -4.60
C LEU A 527 21.84 22.40 -4.01
N ASP A 528 22.31 23.55 -4.51
CA ASP A 528 23.53 24.20 -4.02
C ASP A 528 23.38 24.69 -2.58
N ASN A 529 22.25 25.33 -2.25
CA ASN A 529 21.98 25.83 -0.91
C ASN A 529 21.68 24.71 0.10
N GLY A 530 20.91 23.70 -0.30
CA GLY A 530 20.66 22.54 0.54
C GLY A 530 21.94 21.80 0.91
N LEU A 531 22.83 21.59 -0.06
CA LEU A 531 24.14 20.99 0.20
C LEU A 531 25.06 21.87 1.04
N SER A 532 25.07 23.20 0.83
CA SER A 532 25.92 24.10 1.61
C SER A 532 25.51 24.16 3.09
N LYS A 533 24.22 23.99 3.38
CA LYS A 533 23.67 23.89 4.75
C LYS A 533 23.73 22.49 5.36
N THR A 534 24.08 21.47 4.58
CA THR A 534 24.22 20.10 5.08
C THR A 534 25.63 19.88 5.61
N ASN A 535 25.75 19.39 6.84
CA ASN A 535 27.04 19.07 7.45
C ASN A 535 27.67 17.80 6.84
N ALA A 536 28.99 17.65 6.98
CA ALA A 536 29.73 16.47 6.57
C ALA A 536 29.13 15.20 7.22
N GLY A 537 28.89 14.14 6.43
CA GLY A 537 28.32 12.89 6.91
C GLY A 537 26.82 12.92 7.23
N ASN A 538 26.15 14.05 6.97
CA ASN A 538 24.70 14.24 7.13
C ASN A 538 23.98 14.21 5.77
N CYS A 539 22.66 14.30 5.83
CA CYS A 539 21.79 14.11 4.68
C CYS A 539 21.00 15.38 4.31
N PHE A 540 20.85 15.61 3.01
CA PHE A 540 19.88 16.53 2.43
C PHE A 540 18.70 15.74 1.86
N TYR A 541 17.55 15.82 2.52
CA TYR A 541 16.31 15.19 2.10
C TYR A 541 15.53 16.10 1.15
N ILE A 542 15.13 15.56 0.00
CA ILE A 542 14.29 16.25 -0.98
C ILE A 542 13.05 15.39 -1.21
N LEU A 543 11.88 15.98 -0.93
CA LEU A 543 10.57 15.36 -1.05
C LEU A 543 9.80 15.96 -2.24
N PRO A 544 10.10 15.54 -3.48
CA PRO A 544 9.39 16.03 -4.66
C PRO A 544 8.13 15.21 -4.97
N ASN A 545 7.16 15.81 -5.65
CA ASN A 545 6.17 15.06 -6.41
C ASN A 545 6.67 14.72 -7.83
N TYR A 546 5.83 14.09 -8.66
CA TYR A 546 6.29 13.37 -9.85
C TYR A 546 7.05 14.26 -10.84
N SER A 547 6.46 15.38 -11.26
CA SER A 547 7.12 16.25 -12.24
C SER A 547 8.31 17.00 -11.65
N ALA A 548 8.22 17.43 -10.38
CA ALA A 548 9.35 18.07 -9.68
C ALA A 548 10.55 17.11 -9.55
N MET A 549 10.29 15.84 -9.31
CA MET A 549 11.32 14.79 -9.23
C MET A 549 12.06 14.64 -10.55
N LEU A 550 11.34 14.63 -11.68
CA LEU A 550 11.95 14.53 -13.01
C LEU A 550 12.87 15.72 -13.29
N ASP A 551 12.42 16.93 -12.96
CA ASP A 551 13.15 18.17 -13.18
C ASP A 551 14.42 18.23 -12.28
N ILE A 552 14.28 17.97 -10.98
CA ILE A 552 15.41 17.91 -10.02
C ILE A 552 16.42 16.84 -10.42
N ARG A 553 15.94 15.64 -10.79
CA ARG A 553 16.84 14.55 -11.19
C ARG A 553 17.60 14.88 -12.47
N SER A 554 16.99 15.58 -13.43
CA SER A 554 17.68 16.03 -14.64
C SER A 554 18.93 16.86 -14.29
N ILE A 555 18.84 17.69 -13.25
CA ILE A 555 19.94 18.51 -12.75
C ILE A 555 20.95 17.64 -11.97
N LEU A 556 20.49 16.81 -11.04
CA LEU A 556 21.36 15.88 -10.29
C LEU A 556 22.17 14.98 -11.22
N ARG A 557 21.55 14.49 -12.31
CA ARG A 557 22.23 13.70 -13.35
C ARG A 557 23.36 14.48 -13.99
N LYS A 558 23.12 15.73 -14.40
CA LYS A 558 24.15 16.58 -15.02
C LYS A 558 25.29 16.87 -14.04
N LYS A 559 24.97 17.02 -12.75
CA LYS A 559 25.93 17.37 -11.70
C LYS A 559 26.77 16.18 -11.21
N PHE A 560 26.17 15.00 -11.09
CA PHE A 560 26.79 13.81 -10.47
C PHE A 560 26.95 12.61 -11.41
N GLY A 561 26.68 12.75 -12.72
CA GLY A 561 26.91 11.69 -13.70
C GLY A 561 26.02 10.45 -13.56
N LEU A 562 24.79 10.60 -13.05
CA LEU A 562 23.87 9.48 -12.79
C LEU A 562 23.40 8.78 -14.09
N ARG A 563 23.01 7.49 -13.99
CA ARG A 563 22.45 6.74 -15.13
C ARG A 563 21.09 7.31 -15.58
N GLU A 564 20.79 7.18 -16.88
CA GLU A 564 19.50 7.59 -17.45
C GLU A 564 18.33 6.77 -16.90
N PHE A 565 17.18 7.43 -16.72
CA PHE A 565 15.93 6.82 -16.27
C PHE A 565 15.44 5.64 -17.14
N TRP A 566 15.79 5.64 -18.43
CA TRP A 566 15.25 4.74 -19.44
C TRP A 566 16.17 3.56 -19.78
N LYS A 567 17.32 3.44 -19.10
CA LYS A 567 18.34 2.42 -19.36
C LYS A 567 18.40 1.37 -18.29
#